data_AF-A0AAD9JP11-F1
#
_entry.id   AF-A0AAD9JP11-F1
#
_cell.length_a   1.000
_cell.length_b   1.000
_cell.length_c   1.000
_cell.angle_alpha   90.00
_cell.angle_beta   90.00
_cell.angle_gamma   90.00
#
_symmetry.space_group_name_H-M   'P 1'
#
loop_
_entity.id
_entity.type
_entity.pdbx_description
1 polymer ?
#
loop_
_entity_poly.entity_id
_entity_poly.type
_entity_poly.pdbx_seq_one_letter_code
_entity_poly.pdbx_strand_id
1 'polypeptide(L)'
;WARPDISRRSGLAALEVHIPTGYVVTNDVLRRYVQSGEVPTLRRAERYARKVVFYFDYLDSSNTTCVDLRIDRWFPIANMTIQHKLRVFDYYEPGMHNTTLYNTWSLFNLHICQVCGSYQCPYCPYYNGASTGPIGLVVGLLSALSSYFFVALLASDNLRSMMVGL
;
A
#
# COMPACT_ATOMS: atom_id res chain seq x y z
N TRP A 1 -16.94 -18.57 15.78
CA TRP A 1 -17.11 -18.56 17.25
C TRP A 1 -18.56 -18.93 17.50
N ALA A 2 -18.81 -19.91 18.37
CA ALA A 2 -20.13 -20.26 18.85
C ALA A 2 -19.94 -20.91 20.21
N ARG A 3 -20.88 -20.70 21.14
CA ARG A 3 -20.94 -21.38 22.43
C ARG A 3 -21.98 -22.49 22.32
N PRO A 4 -21.63 -23.66 21.73
CA PRO A 4 -22.59 -24.72 21.48
C PRO A 4 -23.19 -25.29 22.77
N ASP A 5 -22.54 -25.04 23.92
CA ASP A 5 -23.03 -25.35 25.26
C ASP A 5 -24.30 -24.56 25.64
N ILE A 6 -24.47 -23.35 25.10
CA ILE A 6 -25.64 -22.49 25.37
C ILE A 6 -26.62 -22.52 24.19
N SER A 7 -26.11 -22.35 22.97
CA SER A 7 -26.94 -22.31 21.76
C SER A 7 -26.15 -22.67 20.50
N ARG A 8 -26.84 -23.24 19.51
CA ARG A 8 -26.23 -23.60 18.21
C ARG A 8 -25.94 -22.39 17.32
N ARG A 9 -26.61 -21.26 17.55
CA ARG A 9 -26.45 -20.02 16.79
C ARG A 9 -26.19 -18.86 17.74
N SER A 10 -25.24 -18.00 17.39
CA SER A 10 -25.03 -16.75 18.14
C SER A 10 -26.19 -15.78 17.90
N GLY A 11 -26.33 -14.78 18.78
CA GLY A 11 -27.07 -13.57 18.46
C GLY A 11 -26.34 -12.71 17.43
N LEU A 12 -26.74 -11.44 17.34
CA LEU A 12 -26.11 -10.46 16.45
C LEU A 12 -24.62 -10.36 16.78
N ALA A 13 -23.80 -10.73 15.79
CA ALA A 13 -22.37 -10.90 15.94
C ALA A 13 -21.63 -9.78 15.24
N ALA A 14 -20.53 -9.31 15.82
CA ALA A 14 -19.64 -8.35 15.18
C ALA A 14 -18.23 -8.92 15.04
N LEU A 15 -17.66 -8.82 13.84
CA LEU A 15 -16.26 -9.13 13.54
C LEU A 15 -15.50 -7.83 13.29
N GLU A 16 -14.55 -7.56 14.17
CA GLU A 16 -13.64 -6.43 14.10
C GLU A 16 -12.28 -6.88 13.56
N VAL A 17 -11.88 -6.31 12.42
CA VAL A 17 -10.62 -6.57 11.74
C VAL A 17 -9.78 -5.30 11.76
N HIS A 18 -8.64 -5.30 12.47
CA HIS A 18 -7.70 -4.17 12.41
C HIS A 18 -7.02 -4.11 11.05
N ILE A 19 -6.91 -2.91 10.46
CA ILE A 19 -6.25 -2.69 9.17
C ILE A 19 -4.77 -2.35 9.41
N PRO A 20 -3.85 -2.90 8.61
CA PRO A 20 -2.45 -2.51 8.64
C PRO A 20 -2.20 -1.04 8.31
N THR A 21 -1.05 -0.51 8.73
CA THR A 21 -0.68 0.88 8.41
C THR A 21 -0.44 1.04 6.92
N GLY A 22 -0.91 2.15 6.34
CA GLY A 22 -0.73 2.45 4.91
C GLY A 22 -1.74 1.78 3.98
N TYR A 23 -2.63 0.94 4.53
CA TYR A 23 -3.73 0.31 3.81
C TYR A 23 -5.05 1.00 4.16
N VAL A 24 -5.91 1.15 3.17
CA VAL A 24 -7.21 1.81 3.29
C VAL A 24 -8.25 0.99 2.54
N VAL A 25 -9.42 0.83 3.14
CA VAL A 25 -10.62 0.33 2.47
C VAL A 25 -11.61 1.48 2.32
N THR A 26 -12.30 1.54 1.20
CA THR A 26 -13.34 2.53 0.96
C THR A 26 -14.71 1.96 1.34
N ASN A 27 -15.63 2.84 1.78
CA ASN A 27 -16.99 2.42 2.14
C ASN A 27 -17.77 1.85 0.95
N ASP A 28 -17.44 2.26 -0.28
CA ASP A 28 -18.12 1.78 -1.48
C ASP A 28 -17.82 0.30 -1.74
N VAL A 29 -16.56 -0.13 -1.59
CA VAL A 29 -16.15 -1.53 -1.71
C VAL A 29 -16.85 -2.41 -0.66
N LEU A 30 -16.90 -1.95 0.60
CA LEU A 30 -17.59 -2.67 1.67
C LEU A 30 -19.09 -2.80 1.39
N ARG A 31 -19.74 -1.72 0.93
CA ARG A 31 -21.16 -1.73 0.60
C ARG A 31 -21.47 -2.69 -0.56
N ARG A 32 -20.65 -2.70 -1.61
CA ARG A 32 -20.78 -3.65 -2.72
C ARG A 32 -20.61 -5.09 -2.26
N TYR A 33 -19.67 -5.35 -1.36
CA TYR A 33 -19.44 -6.68 -0.81
C TYR A 33 -20.63 -7.17 0.05
N VAL A 34 -21.25 -6.30 0.85
CA VAL A 34 -22.48 -6.66 1.56
C VAL A 34 -23.64 -6.91 0.58
N GLN A 35 -23.74 -6.11 -0.47
CA GLN A 35 -24.79 -6.23 -1.49
C GLN A 35 -24.61 -7.45 -2.40
N SER A 36 -23.39 -7.99 -2.55
CA SER A 36 -23.16 -9.19 -3.35
C SER A 36 -23.88 -10.41 -2.77
N GLY A 37 -24.17 -10.40 -1.46
CA GLY A 37 -24.84 -11.50 -0.78
C GLY A 37 -24.01 -12.78 -0.70
N GLU A 38 -22.70 -12.70 -0.97
CA GLU A 38 -21.77 -13.83 -0.92
C GLU A 38 -21.72 -14.46 0.48
N VAL A 39 -21.91 -13.64 1.51
CA VAL A 39 -22.08 -14.08 2.89
C VAL A 39 -23.53 -13.85 3.32
N PRO A 40 -24.37 -14.89 3.40
CA PRO A 40 -25.82 -14.73 3.61
C PRO A 40 -26.21 -14.03 4.92
N THR A 41 -25.41 -14.19 5.97
CA THR A 41 -25.68 -13.63 7.30
C THR A 41 -25.13 -12.23 7.48
N LEU A 42 -24.33 -11.72 6.53
CA LEU A 42 -23.70 -10.40 6.61
C LEU A 42 -24.72 -9.31 6.26
N ARG A 43 -24.98 -8.39 7.18
CA ARG A 43 -25.93 -7.29 6.96
C ARG A 43 -25.28 -5.94 6.75
N ARG A 44 -24.12 -5.72 7.36
CA ARG A 44 -23.47 -4.41 7.34
C ARG A 44 -21.98 -4.56 7.50
N ALA A 45 -21.23 -3.73 6.80
CA ALA A 45 -19.80 -3.62 6.93
C ALA A 45 -19.45 -2.13 7.00
N GLU A 46 -18.69 -1.74 8.01
CA GLU A 46 -18.32 -0.35 8.23
C GLU A 46 -16.82 -0.20 8.43
N ARG A 47 -16.29 0.87 7.83
CA ARG A 47 -14.92 1.29 8.07
C ARG A 47 -14.88 2.30 9.21
N TYR A 48 -14.03 2.03 10.17
CA TYR A 48 -13.53 2.97 11.17
C TYR A 48 -12.07 3.30 10.87
N ALA A 49 -11.50 4.31 11.53
CA ALA A 49 -10.17 4.86 11.25
C ALA A 49 -9.10 3.81 10.85
N ARG A 50 -8.88 2.79 11.69
CA ARG A 50 -7.90 1.70 11.48
C ARG A 50 -8.50 0.31 11.62
N LYS A 51 -9.81 0.16 11.43
CA LYS A 51 -10.48 -1.14 11.56
C LYS A 51 -11.73 -1.22 10.71
N VAL A 52 -12.08 -2.42 10.29
CA VAL A 52 -13.36 -2.73 9.64
C VAL A 52 -14.19 -3.53 10.63
N VAL A 53 -15.48 -3.24 10.72
CA VAL A 53 -16.42 -4.01 11.52
C VAL A 53 -17.50 -4.58 10.61
N PHE A 54 -17.63 -5.89 10.61
CA PHE A 54 -18.69 -6.63 9.92
C PHE A 54 -19.74 -7.05 10.94
N TYR A 55 -21.01 -6.83 10.61
CA TYR A 55 -22.16 -7.17 11.43
C TYR A 55 -22.97 -8.29 10.78
N PHE A 56 -23.19 -9.36 11.52
CA PHE A 56 -23.95 -10.53 11.09
C PHE A 56 -25.20 -10.69 11.94
N ASP A 57 -26.29 -11.16 11.34
CA ASP A 57 -27.51 -11.50 12.08
C ASP A 57 -27.25 -12.59 13.13
N TYR A 58 -26.50 -13.61 12.73
CA TYR A 58 -26.07 -14.71 13.58
C TYR A 58 -24.87 -15.41 12.93
N LEU A 59 -24.09 -16.12 13.74
CA LEU A 59 -23.14 -17.11 13.28
C LEU A 59 -23.61 -18.49 13.73
N ASP A 60 -23.49 -19.47 12.84
CA ASP A 60 -23.85 -20.85 13.13
C ASP A 60 -22.63 -21.64 13.60
N SER A 61 -22.80 -22.56 14.56
CA SER A 61 -21.73 -23.46 14.99
C SER A 61 -21.47 -24.58 13.97
N SER A 62 -22.45 -24.89 13.13
CA SER A 62 -22.39 -26.00 12.16
C SER A 62 -21.66 -25.66 10.86
N ASN A 63 -21.66 -24.38 10.47
CA ASN A 63 -21.07 -23.90 9.21
C ASN A 63 -20.07 -22.77 9.45
N THR A 64 -18.88 -22.88 8.85
CA THR A 64 -17.87 -21.82 8.90
C THR A 64 -18.28 -20.65 7.99
N THR A 65 -18.47 -19.47 8.58
CA THR A 65 -18.69 -18.23 7.81
C THR A 65 -17.35 -17.60 7.47
N CYS A 66 -17.04 -17.48 6.18
CA CYS A 66 -15.84 -16.82 5.68
C CYS A 66 -16.17 -15.41 5.21
N VAL A 67 -15.23 -14.47 5.36
CA VAL A 67 -15.37 -13.09 4.87
C VAL A 67 -14.11 -12.70 4.14
N ASP A 68 -14.29 -12.23 2.90
CA ASP A 68 -13.21 -11.69 2.11
C ASP A 68 -13.18 -10.17 2.21
N LEU A 69 -12.03 -9.66 2.65
CA LEU A 69 -11.79 -8.23 2.82
C LEU A 69 -10.71 -7.80 1.84
N ARG A 70 -11.11 -7.05 0.81
CA ARG A 70 -10.19 -6.40 -0.12
C ARG A 70 -9.76 -5.05 0.43
N ILE A 71 -8.46 -4.89 0.67
CA ILE A 71 -7.84 -3.66 1.17
C ILE A 71 -6.74 -3.24 0.21
N ASP A 72 -6.77 -1.98 -0.21
CA ASP A 72 -5.78 -1.44 -1.13
C ASP A 72 -4.76 -0.57 -0.38
N ARG A 73 -3.55 -0.49 -0.93
CA ARG A 73 -2.48 0.30 -0.36
C ARG A 73 -2.58 1.75 -0.80
N TRP A 74 -2.63 2.67 0.15
CA TRP A 74 -2.71 4.11 -0.12
C TRP A 74 -1.39 4.85 0.17
N PHE A 75 -0.65 4.41 1.20
CA PHE A 75 0.62 5.03 1.59
C PHE A 75 1.74 3.99 1.64
N PRO A 76 2.92 4.31 1.07
CA PRO A 76 4.10 3.46 1.22
C PRO A 76 4.69 3.65 2.62
N ILE A 77 4.92 2.55 3.33
CA ILE A 77 5.45 2.53 4.70
C ILE A 77 6.54 1.48 4.78
N ALA A 78 7.69 1.85 5.35
CA ALA A 78 8.87 1.01 5.43
C ALA A 78 8.89 0.09 6.67
N ASN A 79 8.13 0.45 7.71
CA ASN A 79 7.99 -0.37 8.91
C ASN A 79 6.50 -0.55 9.25
N MET A 80 5.93 -1.64 8.75
CA MET A 80 4.55 -2.01 9.02
C MET A 80 4.50 -3.05 10.14
N THR A 81 3.57 -2.87 11.08
CA THR A 81 3.30 -3.89 12.10
C THR A 81 2.86 -5.18 11.44
N ILE A 82 3.46 -6.31 11.81
CA ILE A 82 3.16 -7.61 11.19
C ILE A 82 1.90 -8.26 11.77
N GLN A 83 1.65 -8.05 13.07
CA GLN A 83 0.54 -8.67 13.78
C GLN A 83 -0.60 -7.69 13.96
N HIS A 84 -1.81 -8.13 13.63
CA HIS A 84 -3.01 -7.32 13.74
C HIS A 84 -4.10 -8.08 14.48
N LYS A 85 -4.89 -7.32 15.24
CA LYS A 85 -5.96 -7.87 16.07
C LYS A 85 -7.19 -8.18 15.22
N LEU A 86 -7.68 -9.41 15.36
CA LEU A 86 -8.98 -9.86 14.92
C LEU A 86 -9.82 -10.13 16.18
N ARG A 87 -11.02 -9.58 16.26
CA ARG A 87 -11.91 -9.81 17.40
C ARG A 87 -13.30 -10.13 16.92
N VAL A 88 -13.86 -11.22 17.41
CA VAL A 88 -15.28 -11.53 17.20
C VAL A 88 -15.99 -11.51 18.54
N PHE A 89 -17.13 -10.83 18.60
CA PHE A 89 -17.85 -10.60 19.84
C PHE A 89 -19.36 -10.54 19.60
N ASP A 90 -20.13 -10.84 20.65
CA ASP A 90 -21.56 -10.60 20.66
C ASP A 90 -21.82 -9.10 20.82
N TYR A 91 -22.71 -8.54 20.00
CA TYR A 91 -23.01 -7.12 20.02
C TYR A 91 -23.74 -6.67 21.30
N TYR A 92 -24.61 -7.52 21.85
CA TYR A 92 -25.36 -7.19 23.06
C TYR A 92 -24.54 -7.45 24.33
N GLU A 93 -23.61 -8.41 24.30
CA GLU A 93 -22.74 -8.74 25.42
C GLU A 93 -21.25 -8.76 24.99
N PRO A 94 -20.59 -7.58 24.92
CA PRO A 94 -19.23 -7.48 24.37
C PRO A 94 -18.15 -8.14 25.22
N GLY A 95 -18.46 -8.50 26.48
CA GLY A 95 -17.56 -9.30 27.34
C GLY A 95 -17.37 -10.73 26.82
N MET A 96 -18.33 -11.23 26.05
CA MET A 96 -18.25 -12.52 25.37
C MET A 96 -17.57 -12.33 24.02
N HIS A 97 -16.23 -12.41 24.03
CA HIS A 97 -15.42 -12.20 22.83
C HIS A 97 -14.32 -13.24 22.66
N ASN A 98 -13.94 -13.49 21.41
CA ASN A 98 -12.71 -14.18 21.06
C ASN A 98 -11.81 -13.23 20.27
N THR A 99 -10.59 -13.02 20.77
CA THR A 99 -9.58 -12.20 20.12
C THR A 99 -8.45 -13.10 19.63
N THR A 100 -8.11 -12.99 18.36
CA THR A 100 -6.96 -13.64 17.75
C THR A 100 -6.07 -12.61 17.07
N LEU A 101 -4.83 -12.99 16.77
CA LEU A 101 -3.92 -12.18 15.98
C LEU A 101 -3.76 -12.82 14.62
N TYR A 102 -3.78 -12.01 13.56
CA TYR A 102 -3.45 -12.45 12.21
C TYR A 102 -2.18 -11.75 11.74
N ASN A 103 -1.39 -12.45 10.93
CA ASN A 103 -0.09 -11.98 10.46
C ASN A 103 -0.15 -11.54 8.99
N THR A 104 0.54 -10.46 8.67
CA THR A 104 0.63 -9.89 7.31
C THR A 104 2.04 -9.98 6.73
N TRP A 105 2.69 -11.14 6.87
CA TRP A 105 4.06 -11.38 6.38
C TRP A 105 4.22 -11.10 4.88
N SER A 106 3.22 -11.47 4.07
CA SER A 106 3.24 -11.24 2.61
C SER A 106 3.24 -9.76 2.22
N LEU A 107 2.67 -8.90 3.06
CA LEU A 107 2.57 -7.45 2.85
C LEU A 107 3.82 -6.69 3.34
N PHE A 108 4.67 -7.34 4.15
CA PHE A 108 5.86 -6.74 4.77
C PHE A 108 7.10 -6.70 3.86
N ASN A 109 7.04 -7.28 2.65
CA ASN A 109 8.20 -7.36 1.74
C ASN A 109 8.65 -6.02 1.11
N LEU A 110 8.26 -4.87 1.67
CA LEU A 110 8.69 -3.57 1.19
C LEU A 110 9.85 -3.00 2.00
N HIS A 111 11.02 -2.99 1.38
CA HIS A 111 12.20 -2.34 1.90
C HIS A 111 12.07 -0.81 1.86
N ILE A 112 12.82 -0.12 2.73
CA ILE A 112 12.89 1.35 2.78
C ILE A 112 13.17 1.99 1.42
N CYS A 113 13.92 1.30 0.56
CA CYS A 113 14.24 1.77 -0.78
C CYS A 113 13.04 1.82 -1.73
N GLN A 114 12.12 0.86 -1.63
CA GLN A 114 10.91 0.85 -2.46
C GLN A 114 9.90 1.90 -1.99
N VAL A 115 9.95 2.28 -0.72
CA VAL A 115 9.11 3.33 -0.15
C VAL A 115 9.63 4.73 -0.54
N CYS A 116 10.95 4.91 -0.48
CA CYS A 116 11.61 6.18 -0.80
C CYS A 116 11.67 6.43 -2.32
N GLY A 117 11.85 5.38 -3.13
CA GLY A 117 11.65 5.40 -4.59
C GLY A 117 12.50 6.40 -5.38
N SER A 118 13.58 6.93 -4.78
CA SER A 118 14.41 7.97 -5.40
C SER A 118 15.90 7.64 -5.29
N TYR A 119 16.70 8.28 -6.14
CA TYR A 119 18.16 8.23 -6.09
C TYR A 119 18.76 9.08 -4.96
N GLN A 120 17.91 9.77 -4.18
CA GLN A 120 18.34 10.61 -3.06
C GLN A 120 18.40 9.80 -1.76
N CYS A 121 17.98 8.52 -1.79
CA CYS A 121 17.97 7.64 -0.63
C CYS A 121 19.38 7.04 -0.42
N PRO A 122 20.10 7.40 0.66
CA PRO A 122 21.52 7.07 0.82
C PRO A 122 21.82 5.56 0.94
N TYR A 123 20.85 4.75 1.35
CA TYR A 123 21.01 3.31 1.60
C TYR A 123 20.48 2.41 0.48
N CYS A 124 20.30 2.96 -0.73
CA CYS A 124 19.57 2.30 -1.81
C CYS A 124 20.40 2.17 -3.09
N PRO A 125 21.30 1.16 -3.18
CA PRO A 125 22.24 1.04 -4.30
C PRO A 125 21.54 0.84 -5.66
N TYR A 126 20.39 0.17 -5.70
CA TYR A 126 19.64 -0.08 -6.94
C TYR A 126 18.97 1.18 -7.53
N TYR A 127 18.69 2.20 -6.71
CA TYR A 127 18.13 3.48 -7.18
C TYR A 127 19.20 4.55 -7.44
N ASN A 128 20.40 4.38 -6.86
CA ASN A 128 21.54 5.27 -7.03
C ASN A 128 22.47 4.84 -8.18
N GLY A 129 22.24 3.64 -8.72
CA GLY A 129 22.99 3.11 -9.86
C GLY A 129 22.58 3.81 -11.15
N ALA A 130 23.39 4.78 -11.61
CA ALA A 130 23.35 5.18 -13.01
C ALA A 130 23.91 4.02 -13.85
N SER A 131 23.05 3.29 -14.57
CA SER A 131 23.55 2.38 -15.58
C SER A 131 24.23 3.22 -16.67
N THR A 132 25.56 3.19 -16.72
CA THR A 132 26.35 3.72 -17.84
C THR A 132 26.16 2.79 -19.04
N GLY A 133 24.93 2.76 -19.56
CA GLY A 133 24.65 2.12 -20.83
C GLY A 133 25.32 2.90 -21.97
N PRO A 134 25.41 2.32 -23.18
CA PRO A 134 26.04 2.96 -24.33
C PRO A 134 25.46 4.34 -24.64
N ILE A 135 24.18 4.57 -24.31
CA ILE A 135 23.49 5.85 -24.47
C ILE A 135 24.12 6.96 -23.62
N GLY A 136 24.61 6.66 -22.41
CA GLY A 136 25.23 7.65 -21.53
C GLY A 136 26.53 8.22 -22.10
N LEU A 137 27.35 7.36 -22.75
CA LEU A 137 28.57 7.79 -23.43
C LEU A 137 28.26 8.66 -24.66
N VAL A 138 27.23 8.29 -25.43
CA VAL A 138 26.81 9.08 -26.60
C VAL A 138 26.31 10.47 -26.19
N VAL A 139 25.48 10.55 -25.15
CA VAL A 139 24.98 11.84 -24.63
C VAL A 139 26.14 12.68 -24.07
N GLY A 140 27.09 12.06 -23.36
CA GLY A 140 28.31 12.73 -22.88
C GLY A 140 29.14 13.31 -24.02
N LEU A 141 29.41 12.52 -25.07
CA LEU A 141 30.17 12.95 -26.24
C LEU A 141 29.45 14.05 -27.02
N LEU A 142 28.13 13.94 -27.22
CA LEU A 142 27.34 14.98 -27.88
C LEU A 142 27.34 16.30 -27.10
N SER A 143 27.25 16.23 -25.76
CA SER A 143 27.34 17.44 -24.93
C SER A 143 28.71 18.11 -25.04
N ALA A 144 29.80 17.33 -25.07
CA ALA A 144 31.16 17.83 -25.23
C ALA A 144 31.42 18.40 -26.63
N LEU A 145 30.90 17.77 -27.68
CA LEU A 145 31.00 18.27 -29.06
C LEU A 145 30.19 19.56 -29.23
N SER A 146 28.99 19.64 -28.65
CA SER A 146 28.16 20.85 -28.71
C SER A 146 28.82 22.03 -28.01
N SER A 147 29.45 21.81 -26.84
CA SER A 147 30.15 22.86 -26.11
C SER A 147 31.43 23.28 -26.81
N TYR A 148 32.20 22.34 -27.38
CA TYR A 148 33.37 22.66 -28.19
C TYR A 148 33.00 23.49 -29.42
N PHE A 149 31.95 23.10 -30.15
CA PHE A 149 31.48 23.85 -31.33
C PHE A 149 31.00 25.26 -30.95
N PHE A 150 30.30 25.41 -29.82
CA PHE A 150 29.85 26.71 -29.33
C PHE A 150 31.03 27.63 -28.95
N VAL A 151 32.06 27.09 -28.28
CA VAL A 151 33.28 27.85 -27.96
C VAL A 151 34.08 28.19 -29.22
N ALA A 152 34.18 27.28 -30.18
CA ALA A 152 34.86 27.53 -31.46
C ALA A 152 34.16 28.62 -32.28
N LEU A 153 32.83 28.65 -32.31
CA LEU A 153 32.06 29.72 -32.94
C LEU A 153 32.34 31.08 -32.27
N LEU A 154 32.26 31.16 -30.93
CA LEU A 154 32.58 32.38 -30.19
C LEU A 154 34.03 32.85 -30.39
N ALA A 155 34.98 31.93 -30.55
CA ALA A 155 36.36 32.27 -30.87
C ALA A 155 36.51 32.81 -32.31
N SER A 156 35.75 32.28 -33.27
CA SER A 156 35.76 32.75 -34.66
C SER A 156 35.15 34.15 -34.82
N ASP A 157 34.10 34.46 -34.06
CA ASP A 157 33.49 35.80 -34.05
C ASP A 157 34.43 36.85 -33.42
N ASN A 158 35.20 36.48 -32.40
CA ASN A 158 36.23 37.34 -31.80
C ASN A 158 37.40 37.65 -32.77
N LEU A 159 37.88 36.66 -33.53
CA LEU A 159 38.91 36.91 -34.56
C LEU A 159 38.38 37.79 -35.70
N ARG A 160 37.10 37.62 -36.08
CA ARG A 160 36.48 38.42 -37.13
C ARG A 160 36.29 39.88 -36.72
N SER A 161 36.05 40.15 -35.44
CA SER A 161 35.97 41.52 -34.91
C SER A 161 37.34 42.22 -34.81
N MET A 162 38.45 41.47 -34.73
CA MET A 162 39.81 42.04 -34.73
C MET A 162 40.32 42.39 -36.14
N MET A 163 39.87 41.71 -37.20
CA MET A 163 40.32 41.98 -38.58
C MET A 163 39.55 43.09 -39.33
N VAL A 164 38.40 43.54 -38.81
CA VAL A 164 37.61 44.65 -39.41
C VAL A 164 37.94 46.02 -38.76
N GLY A 165 38.79 46.03 -37.74
CA GLY A 165 39.21 47.22 -36.98
C GLY A 165 40.60 47.76 -37.35
N LEU A 166 41.07 47.56 -38.58
CA LEU A 166 42.31 48.13 -39.10
C LEU A 166 42.11 48.70 -40.51
#